data_AF-A0A7K0VWS7-F1
#
_entry.id   AF-A0A7K0VWS7-F1
#
_cell.length_a   1.000
_cell.length_b   1.000
_cell.length_c   1.000
_cell.angle_alpha   90.00
_cell.angle_beta   90.00
_cell.angle_gamma   90.00
#
_symmetry.space_group_name_H-M   'P 1'
#
loop_
_entity.id
_entity.type
_entity.pdbx_description
1 polymer ?
#
loop_
_entity_poly.entity_id
_entity_poly.type
_entity_poly.pdbx_seq_one_letter_code
_entity_poly.pdbx_strand_id
1 'polypeptide(L)'
;MTKSWWADFPSAKPKTQSRYNEFMKWRIVANGAALVVTISIGATIVGGSSTRTNASGMLRVGGGTAIGLLQNIRVENERGAGYVRALFEHWRDIDGDGCDAREQVLKRDSVTLPQVDPYKCKVIAGDWVSPYDGARWSDPTDIDIDHVVALKEAWDSGAWAWSAATRKAYANDTSDKRTLLAVTDNVNQQKRDKDPSNWVPPLKSYVCTYLGNWISVKARWNLSMDQSEWGRIKNLLNSSCAGLVIAPWSEAPLMGTMLTSPSATSPATTVPRTTATSPTATSPTATSPTATAPASVGVSVYPGAWCKPEGAKGMYTNGKSYVCAKTNASGVAYSDGRARWRQG
;
A
#
# COMPACT_ATOMS: atom_id res chain seq x y z
N MET A 1 52.81 -25.46 60.26
CA MET A 1 52.05 -26.07 61.37
C MET A 1 50.89 -26.87 60.76
N THR A 2 50.48 -27.98 61.39
CA THR A 2 49.12 -28.63 61.38
C THR A 2 48.26 -28.59 60.09
N LYS A 3 47.94 -29.72 59.43
CA LYS A 3 46.89 -30.74 59.76
C LYS A 3 45.44 -30.23 59.55
N SER A 4 44.42 -31.00 59.11
CA SER A 4 44.23 -32.35 58.48
C SER A 4 42.70 -32.63 58.36
N TRP A 5 42.06 -33.53 57.60
CA TRP A 5 42.19 -34.48 56.44
C TRP A 5 40.69 -34.78 56.01
N TRP A 6 40.20 -35.55 55.02
CA TRP A 6 40.61 -36.70 54.16
C TRP A 6 40.38 -36.32 52.65
N ALA A 7 40.15 -37.11 51.58
CA ALA A 7 39.63 -38.48 51.26
C ALA A 7 38.11 -38.72 51.51
N ASP A 8 37.35 -39.56 50.76
CA ASP A 8 37.67 -40.59 49.74
C ASP A 8 36.59 -40.78 48.62
N PHE A 9 36.92 -41.56 47.57
CA PHE A 9 36.05 -42.09 46.48
C PHE A 9 35.31 -43.41 46.90
N PRO A 10 34.38 -44.08 46.14
CA PRO A 10 34.23 -44.13 44.67
C PRO A 10 32.82 -44.29 44.00
N SER A 11 32.83 -44.11 42.66
CA SER A 11 32.06 -44.77 41.57
C SER A 11 30.84 -45.69 41.83
N ALA A 12 29.74 -45.49 41.08
CA ALA A 12 29.07 -46.58 40.30
C ALA A 12 27.95 -46.13 39.30
N LYS A 13 28.23 -46.31 37.98
CA LYS A 13 27.31 -46.67 36.84
C LYS A 13 26.09 -45.76 36.45
N PRO A 14 25.75 -45.69 35.13
CA PRO A 14 24.62 -44.91 34.61
C PRO A 14 23.28 -45.67 34.62
N LYS A 15 22.17 -44.95 34.41
CA LYS A 15 20.82 -45.53 34.20
C LYS A 15 20.12 -45.01 32.94
N THR A 16 19.70 -45.97 32.11
CA THR A 16 18.50 -45.96 31.23
C THR A 16 18.30 -44.77 30.28
N GLN A 17 18.76 -44.95 29.05
CA GLN A 17 18.26 -44.25 27.86
C GLN A 17 16.80 -44.64 27.57
N SER A 18 15.99 -43.72 27.03
CA SER A 18 14.58 -43.97 26.72
C SER A 18 14.19 -43.44 25.33
N ARG A 19 13.63 -44.34 24.51
CA ARG A 19 12.77 -44.08 23.34
C ARG A 19 13.28 -43.07 22.29
N TYR A 20 14.11 -43.57 21.38
CA TYR A 20 13.92 -43.31 19.95
C TYR A 20 13.70 -44.65 19.26
N ASN A 21 12.57 -44.82 18.56
CA ASN A 21 12.30 -45.94 17.66
C ASN A 21 10.96 -45.71 16.94
N GLU A 22 11.02 -45.29 15.68
CA GLU A 22 10.09 -45.76 14.64
C GLU A 22 10.91 -46.10 13.39
N PHE A 23 10.48 -47.12 12.65
CA PHE A 23 11.23 -47.70 11.53
C PHE A 23 10.57 -47.32 10.20
N MET A 24 11.38 -46.84 9.25
CA MET A 24 11.09 -47.07 7.82
C MET A 24 12.31 -47.68 7.12
N LYS A 25 12.29 -49.01 7.01
CA LYS A 25 13.24 -49.77 6.19
C LYS A 25 12.77 -49.74 4.73
N TRP A 26 13.48 -49.03 3.86
CA TRP A 26 13.35 -49.27 2.41
C TRP A 26 14.11 -50.56 2.05
N ARG A 27 13.39 -51.54 1.48
CA ARG A 27 13.98 -52.77 0.95
C ARG A 27 14.12 -52.63 -0.56
N ILE A 28 15.37 -52.50 -1.03
CA ILE A 28 15.67 -52.71 -2.44
C ILE A 28 15.36 -54.18 -2.77
N VAL A 29 14.57 -54.39 -3.83
CA VAL A 29 14.35 -55.72 -4.43
C VAL A 29 14.79 -55.63 -5.88
N ALA A 30 15.97 -56.18 -6.16
CA ALA A 30 16.43 -56.41 -7.52
C ALA A 30 16.00 -57.82 -7.95
N ASN A 31 15.35 -57.91 -9.11
CA ASN A 31 15.16 -59.14 -9.88
C ASN A 31 15.28 -58.74 -11.36
N GLY A 32 16.19 -59.37 -12.10
CA GLY A 32 16.44 -59.08 -13.52
C GLY A 32 16.22 -60.30 -14.40
N ALA A 33 16.03 -60.07 -15.71
CA ALA A 33 16.05 -61.11 -16.73
C ALA A 33 16.33 -60.51 -18.12
N ALA A 34 16.66 -61.38 -19.07
CA ALA A 34 16.68 -61.16 -20.53
C ALA A 34 17.59 -60.03 -21.08
N LEU A 35 18.84 -60.39 -21.41
CA LEU A 35 19.64 -59.67 -22.41
C LEU A 35 19.20 -60.11 -23.81
N VAL A 36 18.68 -59.20 -24.63
CA VAL A 36 18.35 -59.44 -26.04
C VAL A 36 19.13 -58.44 -26.90
N VAL A 37 20.08 -58.94 -27.70
CA VAL A 37 20.86 -58.11 -28.63
C VAL A 37 20.20 -58.14 -30.00
N THR A 38 19.45 -57.07 -30.33
CA THR A 38 18.97 -56.80 -31.68
C THR A 38 19.76 -55.64 -32.28
N ILE A 39 20.57 -55.92 -33.30
CA ILE A 39 21.22 -54.89 -34.11
C ILE A 39 20.17 -54.33 -35.08
N SER A 40 19.87 -53.04 -34.95
CA SER A 40 18.98 -52.31 -35.85
C SER A 40 19.56 -50.93 -36.13
N ILE A 41 19.90 -50.67 -37.40
CA ILE A 41 20.44 -49.38 -37.85
C ILE A 41 19.28 -48.39 -37.98
N GLY A 42 19.16 -47.46 -37.03
CA GLY A 42 18.15 -46.41 -37.02
C GLY A 42 18.76 -45.08 -36.62
N ALA A 43 18.56 -44.04 -37.43
CA ALA A 43 19.15 -42.73 -37.18
C ALA A 43 18.53 -42.06 -35.95
N THR A 44 19.35 -41.78 -34.94
CA THR A 44 18.97 -40.99 -33.76
C THR A 44 18.83 -39.51 -34.12
N ILE A 45 17.71 -39.17 -34.75
CA ILE A 45 17.17 -37.81 -34.67
C ILE A 45 16.91 -37.57 -33.18
N VAL A 46 17.67 -36.65 -32.56
CA VAL A 46 17.42 -36.22 -31.19
C VAL A 46 16.18 -35.33 -31.20
N GLY A 47 15.02 -35.97 -31.29
CA GLY A 47 13.72 -35.38 -31.07
C GLY A 47 13.61 -34.99 -29.61
N GLY A 48 14.18 -33.82 -29.27
CA GLY A 48 14.10 -33.23 -27.95
C GLY A 48 12.64 -32.89 -27.64
N SER A 49 11.94 -33.85 -27.04
CA SER A 49 10.60 -33.67 -26.47
C SER A 49 10.70 -32.75 -25.26
N SER A 50 10.91 -31.46 -25.53
CA SER A 50 10.78 -30.37 -24.59
C SER A 50 9.35 -30.39 -24.06
N THR A 51 9.19 -31.05 -22.91
CA THR A 51 8.00 -30.95 -22.08
C THR A 51 7.85 -29.49 -21.68
N ARG A 52 7.12 -28.73 -22.51
CA ARG A 52 6.62 -27.40 -22.14
C ARG A 52 5.69 -27.60 -20.96
N THR A 53 6.27 -27.54 -19.77
CA THR A 53 5.57 -27.16 -18.57
C THR A 53 4.90 -25.82 -18.87
N ASN A 54 3.59 -25.85 -19.07
CA ASN A 54 2.77 -24.65 -19.07
C ASN A 54 2.74 -24.12 -17.63
N ALA A 55 3.85 -23.54 -17.20
CA ALA A 55 3.81 -22.47 -16.23
C ALA A 55 2.94 -21.38 -16.87
N SER A 56 1.79 -21.10 -16.24
CA SER A 56 0.98 -19.91 -16.54
C SER A 56 1.72 -18.66 -16.08
N GLY A 57 2.84 -18.39 -16.75
CA GLY A 57 3.78 -17.34 -16.40
C GLY A 57 3.20 -16.00 -16.77
N MET A 58 2.73 -15.26 -15.75
CA MET A 58 2.58 -13.81 -15.87
C MET A 58 3.92 -13.25 -16.37
N LEU A 59 3.91 -12.57 -17.51
CA LEU A 59 5.12 -12.00 -18.09
C LEU A 59 5.76 -11.05 -17.06
N ARG A 60 7.01 -11.36 -16.69
CA ARG A 60 7.80 -10.54 -15.77
C ARG A 60 8.51 -9.46 -16.55
N VAL A 61 8.14 -8.22 -16.30
CA VAL A 61 8.58 -7.02 -17.02
C VAL A 61 9.37 -6.11 -16.07
N GLY A 62 10.25 -5.26 -16.62
CA GLY A 62 10.76 -4.07 -15.93
C GLY A 62 11.80 -4.26 -14.83
N GLY A 63 12.38 -5.45 -14.62
CA GLY A 63 13.52 -5.60 -13.70
C GLY A 63 14.78 -4.90 -14.23
N GLY A 64 15.57 -4.27 -13.35
CA GLY A 64 16.76 -3.50 -13.77
C GLY A 64 17.44 -2.69 -12.66
N THR A 65 18.39 -1.83 -13.02
CA THR A 65 18.97 -0.86 -12.08
C THR A 65 17.98 0.27 -11.80
N ALA A 66 17.94 0.78 -10.58
CA ALA A 66 17.00 1.85 -10.20
C ALA A 66 17.20 3.13 -11.04
N ILE A 67 18.45 3.48 -11.36
CA ILE A 67 18.77 4.60 -12.26
C ILE A 67 18.26 4.34 -13.70
N GLY A 68 18.48 3.15 -14.25
CA GLY A 68 18.04 2.80 -15.61
C GLY A 68 16.52 2.77 -15.74
N LEU A 69 15.81 2.37 -14.69
CA LEU A 69 14.34 2.41 -14.66
C LEU A 69 13.82 3.84 -14.47
N LEU A 70 14.42 4.63 -13.58
CA LEU A 70 14.11 6.04 -13.39
C LEU A 70 14.31 6.88 -14.67
N GLN A 71 15.30 6.54 -15.51
CA GLN A 71 15.52 7.18 -16.82
C GLN A 71 14.40 6.91 -17.83
N ASN A 72 13.61 5.85 -17.66
CA ASN A 72 12.49 5.50 -18.55
C ASN A 72 11.14 6.01 -18.05
N ILE A 73 11.06 6.63 -16.86
CA ILE A 73 9.83 7.24 -16.35
C ILE A 73 9.68 8.64 -16.94
N ARG A 74 8.50 8.91 -17.53
CA ARG A 74 8.11 10.22 -18.07
C ARG A 74 8.19 11.30 -16.99
N VAL A 75 8.87 12.42 -17.30
CA VAL A 75 8.88 13.62 -16.44
C VAL A 75 7.87 14.62 -16.98
N GLU A 76 6.80 14.88 -16.21
CA GLU A 76 5.67 15.74 -16.59
C GLU A 76 5.13 16.51 -15.38
N ASN A 77 4.43 17.62 -15.61
CA ASN A 77 3.83 18.41 -14.52
C ASN A 77 2.61 17.70 -13.90
N GLU A 78 2.48 17.77 -12.58
CA GLU A 78 1.31 17.26 -11.84
C GLU A 78 -0.03 17.83 -12.34
N ARG A 79 -1.11 17.03 -12.25
CA ARG A 79 -2.48 17.45 -12.59
C ARG A 79 -3.53 17.16 -11.51
N GLY A 80 -3.36 17.73 -10.32
CA GLY A 80 -4.28 17.56 -9.17
C GLY A 80 -5.71 18.09 -9.33
N ALA A 81 -6.02 18.82 -10.41
CA ALA A 81 -7.38 19.30 -10.69
C ALA A 81 -8.36 18.13 -10.90
N GLY A 82 -9.46 18.14 -10.15
CA GLY A 82 -10.55 17.16 -10.23
C GLY A 82 -10.38 15.90 -9.38
N TYR A 83 -9.31 15.77 -8.59
CA TYR A 83 -9.14 14.62 -7.71
C TYR A 83 -10.25 14.54 -6.65
N VAL A 84 -10.88 13.36 -6.54
CA VAL A 84 -11.76 12.98 -5.44
C VAL A 84 -11.43 11.54 -5.07
N ARG A 85 -11.11 11.25 -3.79
CA ARG A 85 -10.66 9.91 -3.36
C ARG A 85 -11.65 8.79 -3.73
N ALA A 86 -12.95 9.09 -3.75
CA ALA A 86 -13.99 8.13 -4.14
C ALA A 86 -13.93 7.65 -5.62
N LEU A 87 -13.14 8.31 -6.48
CA LEU A 87 -12.86 7.85 -7.85
C LEU A 87 -11.90 6.64 -7.90
N PHE A 88 -11.31 6.29 -6.76
CA PHE A 88 -10.54 5.09 -6.51
C PHE A 88 -11.33 4.23 -5.50
N GLU A 89 -12.10 3.27 -6.00
CA GLU A 89 -12.78 2.28 -5.15
C GLU A 89 -11.75 1.36 -4.47
N HIS A 90 -11.22 1.76 -3.32
CA HIS A 90 -10.34 0.93 -2.48
C HIS A 90 -11.13 0.08 -1.48
N TRP A 91 -10.45 -0.95 -0.96
CA TRP A 91 -10.95 -1.98 -0.04
C TRP A 91 -12.10 -2.77 -0.71
N ARG A 92 -11.71 -3.54 -1.71
CA ARG A 92 -12.55 -4.53 -2.41
C ARG A 92 -11.81 -5.87 -2.43
N ASP A 93 -12.58 -6.94 -2.31
CA ASP A 93 -12.22 -8.25 -2.82
C ASP A 93 -12.28 -8.16 -4.36
N ILE A 94 -11.21 -8.57 -5.04
CA ILE A 94 -11.04 -8.45 -6.52
C ILE A 94 -10.84 -9.82 -7.16
N ASP A 95 -10.20 -10.74 -6.45
CA ASP A 95 -9.90 -12.12 -6.83
C ASP A 95 -10.95 -13.14 -6.34
N GLY A 96 -11.82 -12.75 -5.41
CA GLY A 96 -12.94 -13.54 -4.91
C GLY A 96 -12.60 -14.45 -3.73
N ASP A 97 -11.55 -14.16 -2.96
CA ASP A 97 -11.08 -14.99 -1.83
C ASP A 97 -11.86 -14.75 -0.52
N GLY A 98 -12.76 -13.77 -0.51
CA GLY A 98 -13.53 -13.35 0.67
C GLY A 98 -12.82 -12.31 1.55
N CYS A 99 -11.63 -11.84 1.14
CA CYS A 99 -10.84 -10.83 1.84
C CYS A 99 -10.69 -9.60 0.96
N ASP A 100 -11.00 -8.41 1.50
CA ASP A 100 -10.70 -7.18 0.77
C ASP A 100 -9.19 -6.84 0.80
N ALA A 101 -8.74 -6.01 -0.14
CA ALA A 101 -7.33 -5.66 -0.27
C ALA A 101 -6.65 -5.04 0.97
N ARG A 102 -7.39 -4.48 1.94
CA ARG A 102 -6.82 -4.11 3.26
C ARG A 102 -6.51 -5.35 4.07
N GLU A 103 -7.49 -6.23 4.23
CA GLU A 103 -7.37 -7.44 5.05
C GLU A 103 -6.37 -8.44 4.43
N GLN A 104 -6.31 -8.54 3.10
CA GLN A 104 -5.25 -9.28 2.40
C GLN A 104 -3.84 -8.77 2.76
N VAL A 105 -3.62 -7.45 2.83
CA VAL A 105 -2.31 -6.88 3.18
C VAL A 105 -1.99 -7.01 4.67
N LEU A 106 -2.98 -6.81 5.56
CA LEU A 106 -2.81 -7.09 6.99
C LEU A 106 -2.41 -8.55 7.24
N LYS A 107 -3.05 -9.50 6.53
CA LYS A 107 -2.67 -10.93 6.55
C LYS A 107 -1.24 -11.17 6.05
N ARG A 108 -0.86 -10.53 4.94
CA ARG A 108 0.42 -10.70 4.23
C ARG A 108 1.63 -10.16 4.99
N ASP A 109 1.46 -9.02 5.68
CA ASP A 109 2.54 -8.28 6.33
C ASP A 109 2.66 -8.58 7.85
N SER A 110 1.80 -9.43 8.39
CA SER A 110 1.94 -9.95 9.77
C SER A 110 3.14 -10.90 9.87
N VAL A 111 4.00 -10.69 10.86
CA VAL A 111 5.21 -11.48 11.15
C VAL A 111 4.85 -12.80 11.84
N THR A 112 3.76 -12.82 12.61
CA THR A 112 3.15 -14.02 13.19
C THR A 112 1.90 -14.41 12.39
N LEU A 113 1.38 -15.63 12.59
CA LEU A 113 0.11 -16.04 11.99
C LEU A 113 -1.03 -15.19 12.58
N PRO A 114 -1.70 -14.31 11.79
CA PRO A 114 -2.71 -13.41 12.32
C PRO A 114 -3.98 -14.16 12.69
N GLN A 115 -4.72 -13.61 13.65
CA GLN A 115 -6.08 -14.04 13.97
C GLN A 115 -7.06 -13.35 13.02
N VAL A 116 -7.93 -14.14 12.38
CA VAL A 116 -8.80 -13.70 11.30
C VAL A 116 -10.23 -14.19 11.55
N ASP A 117 -11.22 -13.30 11.39
CA ASP A 117 -12.64 -13.65 11.42
C ASP A 117 -13.00 -14.57 10.23
N PRO A 118 -13.63 -15.74 10.46
CA PRO A 118 -13.88 -16.73 9.42
C PRO A 118 -15.04 -16.38 8.47
N TYR A 119 -15.78 -15.29 8.70
CA TYR A 119 -16.95 -14.91 7.89
C TYR A 119 -16.69 -13.75 6.93
N LYS A 120 -15.77 -12.85 7.28
CA LYS A 120 -15.43 -11.65 6.48
C LYS A 120 -13.94 -11.41 6.32
N CYS A 121 -13.12 -12.40 6.69
CA CYS A 121 -11.66 -12.35 6.61
C CYS A 121 -11.02 -11.17 7.36
N LYS A 122 -11.75 -10.54 8.30
CA LYS A 122 -11.26 -9.39 9.05
C LYS A 122 -10.16 -9.82 10.00
N VAL A 123 -9.00 -9.20 9.92
CA VAL A 123 -7.93 -9.39 10.90
C VAL A 123 -8.33 -8.75 12.24
N ILE A 124 -8.25 -9.53 13.32
CA ILE A 124 -8.58 -9.09 14.68
C ILE A 124 -7.33 -8.93 15.56
N ALA A 125 -6.24 -9.64 15.25
CA ALA A 125 -4.94 -9.49 15.89
C ALA A 125 -3.83 -10.04 14.96
N GLY A 126 -2.59 -9.59 15.15
CA GLY A 126 -1.40 -10.05 14.43
C GLY A 126 -0.15 -9.45 15.07
N ASP A 127 0.99 -9.47 14.38
CA ASP A 127 2.18 -8.72 14.80
C ASP A 127 2.86 -8.09 13.59
N TRP A 128 2.80 -6.77 13.46
CA TRP A 128 3.38 -6.01 12.35
C TRP A 128 4.68 -5.32 12.77
N VAL A 129 5.56 -5.12 11.78
CA VAL A 129 6.71 -4.21 11.89
C VAL A 129 6.57 -3.19 10.78
N SER A 130 6.20 -1.96 11.13
CA SER A 130 6.00 -0.90 10.16
C SER A 130 7.33 -0.56 9.47
N PRO A 131 7.41 -0.66 8.12
CA PRO A 131 8.67 -0.46 7.40
C PRO A 131 9.13 1.00 7.39
N TYR A 132 8.27 1.96 7.71
CA TYR A 132 8.60 3.38 7.58
C TYR A 132 9.35 3.96 8.78
N ASP A 133 9.15 3.40 9.97
CA ASP A 133 9.72 3.84 11.25
C ASP A 133 10.39 2.70 12.03
N GLY A 134 10.05 1.43 11.76
CA GLY A 134 10.51 0.26 12.50
C GLY A 134 9.67 -0.04 13.75
N ALA A 135 8.55 0.67 13.95
CA ALA A 135 7.65 0.43 15.08
C ALA A 135 6.98 -0.94 14.99
N ARG A 136 6.62 -1.50 16.14
CA ARG A 136 5.97 -2.82 16.27
C ARG A 136 4.58 -2.65 16.86
N TRP A 137 3.59 -3.30 16.27
CA TRP A 137 2.18 -3.18 16.63
C TRP A 137 1.51 -4.55 16.56
N SER A 138 0.57 -4.81 17.49
CA SER A 138 -0.23 -6.04 17.49
C SER A 138 -1.74 -5.79 17.41
N ASP A 139 -2.18 -4.53 17.57
CA ASP A 139 -3.54 -4.09 17.29
C ASP A 139 -3.62 -3.62 15.81
N PRO A 140 -4.54 -4.16 14.99
CA PRO A 140 -4.70 -3.76 13.60
C PRO A 140 -5.29 -2.36 13.40
N THR A 141 -5.64 -1.63 14.47
CA THR A 141 -6.12 -0.23 14.41
C THR A 141 -4.99 0.81 14.44
N ASP A 142 -3.81 0.48 14.99
CA ASP A 142 -2.59 1.29 14.89
C ASP A 142 -1.90 1.17 13.50
N ILE A 143 -2.41 0.26 12.66
CA ILE A 143 -1.89 -0.04 11.32
C ILE A 143 -2.80 0.52 10.23
N ASP A 144 -2.20 1.33 9.35
CA ASP A 144 -2.77 1.72 8.08
C ASP A 144 -2.25 0.83 6.94
N ILE A 145 -3.04 0.70 5.87
CA ILE A 145 -2.56 0.17 4.60
C ILE A 145 -2.31 1.34 3.65
N ASP A 146 -1.04 1.64 3.43
CA ASP A 146 -0.61 2.73 2.57
C ASP A 146 -0.43 2.27 1.11
N HIS A 147 -0.94 3.08 0.19
CA HIS A 147 -0.58 3.03 -1.22
C HIS A 147 0.77 3.73 -1.36
N VAL A 148 1.86 2.96 -1.57
CA VAL A 148 3.24 3.48 -1.53
C VAL A 148 3.37 4.73 -2.39
N VAL A 149 2.89 4.68 -3.63
CA VAL A 149 2.53 5.85 -4.45
C VAL A 149 1.05 6.15 -4.14
N ALA A 150 0.77 7.29 -3.49
CA ALA A 150 -0.55 7.55 -2.91
C ALA A 150 -1.69 7.68 -3.96
N LEU A 151 -2.96 7.54 -3.55
CA LEU A 151 -4.10 7.65 -4.49
C LEU A 151 -4.24 9.05 -5.13
N LYS A 152 -3.86 10.13 -4.42
CA LYS A 152 -3.77 11.47 -5.02
C LYS A 152 -2.54 11.57 -5.93
N GLU A 153 -1.36 11.28 -5.42
CA GLU A 153 -0.10 11.22 -6.18
C GLU A 153 -0.26 10.48 -7.54
N ALA A 154 -0.90 9.31 -7.55
CA ALA A 154 -1.19 8.57 -8.77
C ALA A 154 -2.14 9.34 -9.71
N TRP A 155 -3.15 10.04 -9.19
CA TRP A 155 -3.99 10.96 -9.97
C TRP A 155 -3.18 12.09 -10.57
N ASP A 156 -2.35 12.77 -9.77
CA ASP A 156 -1.50 13.87 -10.21
C ASP A 156 -0.55 13.41 -11.35
N SER A 157 -0.01 12.19 -11.20
CA SER A 157 0.92 11.51 -12.11
C SER A 157 0.26 10.77 -13.30
N GLY A 158 -1.03 11.01 -13.58
CA GLY A 158 -1.69 10.53 -14.80
C GLY A 158 -2.94 9.68 -14.61
N ALA A 159 -3.23 9.15 -13.41
CA ALA A 159 -4.45 8.35 -13.17
C ALA A 159 -5.76 9.15 -13.26
N TRP A 160 -5.67 10.48 -13.45
CA TRP A 160 -6.78 11.32 -13.91
C TRP A 160 -7.33 10.87 -15.28
N ALA A 161 -6.48 10.33 -16.16
CA ALA A 161 -6.85 9.86 -17.50
C ALA A 161 -7.36 8.41 -17.53
N TRP A 162 -7.19 7.67 -16.43
CA TRP A 162 -7.58 6.26 -16.36
C TRP A 162 -9.10 6.03 -16.34
N SER A 163 -9.51 4.82 -16.70
CA SER A 163 -10.87 4.32 -16.48
C SER A 163 -11.14 4.13 -14.98
N ALA A 164 -12.42 4.07 -14.59
CA ALA A 164 -12.81 3.73 -13.22
C ALA A 164 -12.35 2.31 -12.83
N ALA A 165 -12.41 1.34 -13.75
CA ALA A 165 -11.94 -0.02 -13.52
C ALA A 165 -10.42 -0.08 -13.27
N THR A 166 -9.64 0.74 -13.98
CA THR A 166 -8.19 0.85 -13.80
C THR A 166 -7.81 1.51 -12.48
N ARG A 167 -8.49 2.60 -12.08
CA ARG A 167 -8.31 3.19 -10.73
C ARG A 167 -8.69 2.23 -9.61
N LYS A 168 -9.75 1.43 -9.80
CA LYS A 168 -10.16 0.36 -8.88
C LYS A 168 -9.12 -0.77 -8.82
N ALA A 169 -8.54 -1.17 -9.95
CA ALA A 169 -7.47 -2.17 -9.98
C ALA A 169 -6.22 -1.67 -9.22
N TYR A 170 -5.74 -0.46 -9.50
CA TYR A 170 -4.64 0.17 -8.78
C TYR A 170 -4.88 0.25 -7.26
N ALA A 171 -6.07 0.68 -6.87
CA ALA A 171 -6.42 0.93 -5.48
C ALA A 171 -6.54 -0.34 -4.62
N ASN A 172 -6.55 -1.53 -5.23
CA ASN A 172 -6.64 -2.84 -4.58
C ASN A 172 -5.52 -3.81 -5.04
N ASP A 173 -4.42 -3.28 -5.60
CA ASP A 173 -3.36 -4.09 -6.20
C ASP A 173 -2.51 -4.81 -5.15
N THR A 174 -2.95 -6.02 -4.76
CA THR A 174 -2.18 -6.97 -3.93
C THR A 174 -1.25 -7.86 -4.78
N SER A 175 -1.40 -7.84 -6.11
CA SER A 175 -0.64 -8.68 -7.05
C SER A 175 0.87 -8.37 -7.10
N ASP A 176 1.26 -7.16 -6.68
CA ASP A 176 2.64 -6.81 -6.41
C ASP A 176 2.78 -6.17 -5.03
N LYS A 177 3.59 -6.79 -4.15
CA LYS A 177 3.74 -6.36 -2.75
C LYS A 177 4.35 -4.96 -2.56
N ARG A 178 4.81 -4.30 -3.64
CA ARG A 178 5.37 -2.94 -3.59
C ARG A 178 4.28 -1.85 -3.68
N THR A 179 3.04 -2.18 -4.08
CA THR A 179 1.97 -1.17 -4.24
C THR A 179 1.28 -0.84 -2.91
N LEU A 180 1.02 -1.84 -2.07
CA LEU A 180 0.34 -1.70 -0.77
C LEU A 180 1.22 -2.23 0.37
N LEU A 181 1.34 -1.49 1.48
CA LEU A 181 2.12 -1.89 2.68
C LEU A 181 1.35 -1.63 3.98
N ALA A 182 1.48 -2.52 4.97
CA ALA A 182 1.10 -2.24 6.35
C ALA A 182 2.12 -1.30 7.03
N VAL A 183 1.66 -0.18 7.60
CA VAL A 183 2.50 0.90 8.17
C VAL A 183 1.86 1.52 9.42
N THR A 184 2.65 2.16 10.29
CA THR A 184 2.13 2.95 11.43
C THR A 184 1.22 4.07 10.96
N ASP A 185 0.01 4.17 11.52
CA ASP A 185 -1.02 5.15 11.17
C ASP A 185 -0.50 6.60 11.16
N ASN A 186 0.22 7.01 12.20
CA ASN A 186 0.68 8.37 12.42
C ASN A 186 1.85 8.73 11.49
N VAL A 187 2.56 7.74 10.95
CA VAL A 187 3.60 7.94 9.93
C VAL A 187 2.98 8.02 8.54
N ASN A 188 1.91 7.25 8.28
CA ASN A 188 1.10 7.42 7.08
C ASN A 188 0.44 8.82 7.03
N GLN A 189 -0.08 9.30 8.16
CA GLN A 189 -0.62 10.66 8.30
C GLN A 189 0.41 11.80 8.13
N GLN A 190 1.71 11.48 8.24
CA GLN A 190 2.82 12.40 7.91
C GLN A 190 3.18 12.36 6.41
N LYS A 191 3.17 11.17 5.79
CA LYS A 191 3.34 10.96 4.34
C LYS A 191 2.20 11.61 3.55
N ARG A 192 0.96 11.24 3.85
CA ARG A 192 -0.26 11.64 3.13
C ARG A 192 -0.16 11.31 1.63
N ASP A 193 -0.20 12.35 0.83
CA ASP A 193 -0.19 12.41 -0.62
C ASP A 193 1.12 12.97 -1.19
N LYS A 194 2.20 12.97 -0.40
CA LYS A 194 3.51 13.51 -0.78
C LYS A 194 4.37 12.52 -1.55
N ASP A 195 5.10 13.08 -2.51
CA ASP A 195 6.18 12.45 -3.26
C ASP A 195 7.51 12.36 -2.45
N PRO A 196 8.52 11.61 -2.95
CA PRO A 196 9.88 11.57 -2.41
C PRO A 196 10.61 12.91 -2.21
N SER A 197 10.28 13.99 -2.95
CA SER A 197 10.84 15.33 -2.73
C SER A 197 10.32 15.98 -1.46
N ASN A 198 9.04 15.78 -1.12
CA ASN A 198 8.42 16.31 0.09
C ASN A 198 8.42 15.33 1.28
N TRP A 199 8.52 14.01 1.08
CA TRP A 199 8.58 13.02 2.16
C TRP A 199 9.31 11.73 1.77
N VAL A 200 10.17 11.24 2.68
CA VAL A 200 10.72 9.88 2.66
C VAL A 200 10.67 9.29 4.06
N PRO A 201 10.65 7.95 4.22
CA PRO A 201 10.56 7.30 5.52
C PRO A 201 11.59 7.81 6.57
N PRO A 202 11.17 7.99 7.83
CA PRO A 202 12.12 8.33 8.90
C PRO A 202 13.18 7.24 9.08
N LEU A 203 12.83 5.95 8.98
CA LEU A 203 13.76 4.82 9.09
C LEU A 203 14.75 4.77 7.92
N LYS A 204 16.00 5.17 8.16
CA LYS A 204 17.01 5.34 7.10
C LYS A 204 17.41 4.04 6.40
N SER A 205 17.36 2.90 7.09
CA SER A 205 17.61 1.59 6.48
C SER A 205 16.53 1.17 5.47
N TYR A 206 15.33 1.74 5.52
CA TYR A 206 14.25 1.44 4.56
C TYR A 206 14.20 2.38 3.35
N VAL A 207 14.88 3.54 3.38
CA VAL A 207 14.78 4.57 2.31
C VAL A 207 15.08 4.00 0.92
N CYS A 208 16.10 3.16 0.76
CA CYS A 208 16.41 2.57 -0.54
C CYS A 208 15.35 1.56 -1.02
N THR A 209 14.74 0.81 -0.10
CA THR A 209 13.61 -0.08 -0.39
C THR A 209 12.37 0.74 -0.81
N TYR A 210 12.10 1.85 -0.12
CA TYR A 210 11.01 2.77 -0.48
C TYR A 210 11.19 3.36 -1.88
N LEU A 211 12.39 3.86 -2.22
CA LEU A 211 12.68 4.39 -3.56
C LEU A 211 12.56 3.30 -4.63
N GLY A 212 13.06 2.07 -4.35
CA GLY A 212 12.89 0.93 -5.25
C GLY A 212 11.43 0.56 -5.48
N ASN A 213 10.61 0.53 -4.42
CA ASN A 213 9.17 0.29 -4.51
C ASN A 213 8.47 1.39 -5.30
N TRP A 214 8.76 2.65 -4.99
CA TRP A 214 8.17 3.83 -5.64
C TRP A 214 8.44 3.85 -7.15
N ILE A 215 9.70 3.65 -7.57
CA ILE A 215 10.09 3.52 -8.99
C ILE A 215 9.37 2.33 -9.65
N SER A 216 9.29 1.18 -8.95
CA SER A 216 8.59 0.00 -9.47
C SER A 216 7.11 0.28 -9.74
N VAL A 217 6.41 0.90 -8.78
CA VAL A 217 4.97 1.18 -8.89
C VAL A 217 4.71 2.21 -9.98
N LYS A 218 5.47 3.30 -10.04
CA LYS A 218 5.31 4.31 -11.11
C LYS A 218 5.57 3.74 -12.49
N ALA A 219 6.65 2.97 -12.68
CA ALA A 219 6.96 2.33 -13.95
C ALA A 219 5.93 1.24 -14.33
N ARG A 220 5.52 0.38 -13.38
CA ARG A 220 4.52 -0.69 -13.60
C ARG A 220 3.16 -0.16 -14.05
N TRP A 221 2.75 0.99 -13.54
CA TRP A 221 1.46 1.62 -13.84
C TRP A 221 1.53 2.78 -14.85
N ASN A 222 2.69 3.02 -15.49
CA ASN A 222 2.93 4.12 -16.44
C ASN A 222 2.53 5.52 -15.89
N LEU A 223 2.81 5.73 -14.61
CA LEU A 223 2.67 7.03 -13.96
C LEU A 223 3.92 7.88 -14.25
N SER A 224 3.73 9.18 -14.49
CA SER A 224 4.83 10.14 -14.62
C SER A 224 5.45 10.49 -13.27
N MET A 225 6.58 11.19 -13.31
CA MET A 225 7.15 11.89 -12.16
C MET A 225 7.19 13.40 -12.44
N ASP A 226 7.13 14.19 -11.37
CA ASP A 226 7.42 15.62 -11.46
C ASP A 226 8.95 15.87 -11.48
N GLN A 227 9.38 17.09 -11.83
CA GLN A 227 10.81 17.41 -11.97
C GLN A 227 11.56 17.46 -10.62
N SER A 228 10.88 17.83 -9.53
CA SER A 228 11.40 17.83 -8.15
C SER A 228 11.53 16.40 -7.62
N GLU A 229 10.48 15.60 -7.79
CA GLU A 229 10.41 14.18 -7.47
C GLU A 229 11.55 13.41 -8.15
N TRP A 230 11.60 13.44 -9.49
CA TRP A 230 12.60 12.73 -10.27
C TRP A 230 14.03 13.15 -9.90
N GLY A 231 14.25 14.46 -9.73
CA GLY A 231 15.52 15.02 -9.30
C GLY A 231 15.94 14.54 -7.91
N ARG A 232 15.01 14.51 -6.96
CA ARG A 232 15.24 14.01 -5.61
C ARG A 232 15.59 12.52 -5.60
N ILE A 233 14.79 11.70 -6.29
CA ILE A 233 15.01 10.24 -6.36
C ILE A 233 16.40 9.97 -6.96
N LYS A 234 16.73 10.60 -8.09
CA LYS A 234 18.05 10.49 -8.72
C LYS A 234 19.20 10.87 -7.76
N ASN A 235 19.05 11.95 -7.01
CA ASN A 235 20.07 12.37 -6.06
C ASN A 235 20.25 11.37 -4.91
N LEU A 236 19.17 10.82 -4.35
CA LEU A 236 19.24 9.79 -3.31
C LEU A 236 19.81 8.46 -3.83
N LEU A 237 19.48 8.07 -5.05
CA LEU A 237 20.08 6.91 -5.73
C LEU A 237 21.59 7.09 -5.92
N ASN A 238 22.05 8.29 -6.24
CA ASN A 238 23.48 8.57 -6.39
C ASN A 238 24.22 8.69 -5.05
N SER A 239 23.61 9.26 -4.01
CA SER A 239 24.28 9.58 -2.74
C SER A 239 24.24 8.47 -1.70
N SER A 240 23.18 7.65 -1.69
CA SER A 240 22.84 6.84 -0.51
C SER A 240 22.24 5.47 -0.85
N CYS A 241 21.75 5.29 -2.08
CA CYS A 241 21.20 4.02 -2.59
C CYS A 241 21.91 3.59 -3.88
N ALA A 242 23.22 3.84 -3.95
CA ALA A 242 24.05 3.55 -5.11
C ALA A 242 24.07 2.05 -5.43
N GLY A 243 23.91 1.72 -6.71
CA GLY A 243 23.85 0.32 -7.17
C GLY A 243 22.54 -0.41 -6.86
N LEU A 244 21.48 0.27 -6.38
CA LEU A 244 20.18 -0.36 -6.14
C LEU A 244 19.64 -1.06 -7.41
N VAL A 245 19.44 -2.38 -7.29
CA VAL A 245 18.78 -3.21 -8.30
C VAL A 245 17.34 -3.46 -7.87
N ILE A 246 16.42 -3.27 -8.80
CA ILE A 246 14.99 -3.49 -8.63
C ILE A 246 14.62 -4.82 -9.30
N ALA A 247 14.13 -5.77 -8.51
CA ALA A 247 13.63 -7.05 -9.01
C ALA A 247 12.44 -6.84 -9.98
N PRO A 248 12.23 -7.69 -10.99
CA PRO A 248 11.12 -7.55 -11.94
C PRO A 248 9.73 -7.71 -11.30
N TRP A 249 8.73 -7.12 -11.93
CA TRP A 249 7.31 -7.19 -11.55
C TRP A 249 6.48 -7.92 -12.61
N SER A 250 5.25 -8.32 -12.28
CA SER A 250 4.25 -8.73 -13.27
C SER A 250 3.65 -7.50 -13.96
N GLU A 251 3.06 -7.65 -15.14
CA GLU A 251 2.28 -6.56 -15.75
C GLU A 251 1.18 -6.02 -14.80
N ALA A 252 0.84 -4.73 -14.92
CA ALA A 252 -0.27 -4.13 -14.18
C ALA A 252 -1.63 -4.61 -14.74
N PRO A 253 -2.59 -5.00 -13.88
CA PRO A 253 -3.94 -5.32 -14.32
C PRO A 253 -4.56 -4.19 -15.14
N LEU A 254 -5.14 -4.55 -16.29
CA LEU A 254 -5.86 -3.63 -17.20
C LEU A 254 -5.02 -2.50 -17.82
N MET A 255 -3.67 -2.57 -17.80
CA MET A 255 -2.80 -1.61 -18.52
C MET A 255 -2.60 -1.99 -20.00
N GLY A 256 -2.42 -3.26 -20.33
CA GLY A 256 -2.17 -3.71 -21.72
C GLY A 256 -3.31 -3.35 -22.71
N THR A 257 -4.55 -3.27 -22.21
CA THR A 257 -5.73 -2.84 -22.97
C THR A 257 -5.82 -1.31 -23.16
N MET A 258 -5.03 -0.51 -22.45
CA MET A 258 -4.97 0.95 -22.66
C MET A 258 -3.95 1.35 -23.70
N LEU A 259 -2.77 0.71 -23.72
CA LEU A 259 -1.73 0.95 -24.73
C LEU A 259 -2.13 0.51 -26.15
N THR A 260 -3.17 -0.34 -26.26
CA THR A 260 -3.71 -0.86 -27.53
C THR A 260 -5.03 -0.21 -27.95
N SER A 261 -5.63 0.63 -27.09
CA SER A 261 -6.83 1.40 -27.44
C SER A 261 -6.42 2.68 -28.18
N PRO A 262 -6.96 2.97 -29.38
CA PRO A 262 -6.63 4.21 -30.08
C PRO A 262 -7.04 5.41 -29.23
N SER A 263 -6.20 6.47 -29.26
CA SER A 263 -6.37 7.66 -28.44
C SER A 263 -7.81 8.20 -28.55
N ALA A 264 -8.49 8.33 -27.41
CA ALA A 264 -9.86 8.80 -27.36
C ALA A 264 -9.90 10.30 -27.66
N THR A 265 -9.99 10.64 -28.95
CA THR A 265 -10.19 12.00 -29.44
C THR A 265 -11.41 12.60 -28.75
N SER A 266 -11.19 13.52 -27.81
CA SER A 266 -12.27 14.27 -27.14
C SER A 266 -13.18 14.87 -28.19
N PRO A 267 -14.48 14.53 -28.23
CA PRO A 267 -15.45 15.26 -29.02
C PRO A 267 -15.43 16.71 -28.53
N ALA A 268 -15.08 17.65 -29.40
CA ALA A 268 -15.21 19.06 -29.11
C ALA A 268 -16.71 19.37 -29.01
N THR A 269 -17.27 19.34 -27.80
CA THR A 269 -18.70 19.55 -27.57
C THR A 269 -19.07 20.99 -27.89
N THR A 270 -19.50 21.22 -29.12
CA THR A 270 -20.01 22.51 -29.61
C THR A 270 -21.38 22.79 -28.97
N VAL A 271 -21.39 23.25 -27.72
CA VAL A 271 -22.61 23.63 -27.01
C VAL A 271 -23.23 24.86 -27.71
N PRO A 272 -24.47 24.76 -28.24
CA PRO A 272 -25.14 25.91 -28.82
C PRO A 272 -25.44 26.95 -27.73
N ARG A 273 -25.06 28.21 -27.96
CA ARG A 273 -25.39 29.31 -27.04
C ARG A 273 -26.89 29.64 -27.14
N THR A 274 -27.71 29.03 -26.29
CA THR A 274 -29.08 29.48 -26.06
C THR A 274 -29.10 30.59 -25.01
N THR A 275 -29.53 31.79 -25.42
CA THR A 275 -29.82 32.90 -24.50
C THR A 275 -31.17 32.66 -23.80
N ALA A 276 -31.17 32.62 -22.47
CA ALA A 276 -32.38 32.59 -21.66
C ALA A 276 -32.27 33.59 -20.50
N THR A 277 -33.39 34.24 -20.17
CA THR A 277 -33.43 35.46 -19.34
C THR A 277 -33.71 35.15 -17.87
N SER A 278 -33.16 35.96 -16.95
CA SER A 278 -33.49 35.91 -15.52
C SER A 278 -34.96 36.25 -15.22
N PRO A 279 -35.55 35.60 -14.21
CA PRO A 279 -36.55 36.21 -13.34
C PRO A 279 -36.00 36.47 -11.92
N THR A 280 -36.65 37.37 -11.19
CA THR A 280 -36.22 37.88 -9.87
C THR A 280 -36.68 36.98 -8.70
N ALA A 281 -36.01 37.11 -7.56
CA ALA A 281 -36.20 36.29 -6.36
C ALA A 281 -37.46 36.61 -5.53
N THR A 282 -37.87 35.64 -4.69
CA THR A 282 -38.70 35.86 -3.49
C THR A 282 -38.24 34.91 -2.36
N SER A 283 -38.14 35.39 -1.13
CA SER A 283 -37.87 34.59 0.07
C SER A 283 -39.14 34.19 0.82
N PRO A 284 -39.10 33.13 1.65
CA PRO A 284 -39.84 33.06 2.90
C PRO A 284 -38.91 32.98 4.13
N THR A 285 -39.50 33.02 5.34
CA THR A 285 -38.82 33.39 6.60
C THR A 285 -39.17 32.44 7.76
N ALA A 286 -38.22 32.27 8.71
CA ALA A 286 -38.35 31.57 10.00
C ALA A 286 -38.52 30.02 9.94
N THR A 287 -38.30 29.24 11.01
CA THR A 287 -38.12 29.58 12.45
C THR A 287 -37.12 28.64 13.14
N SER A 288 -36.41 29.10 14.18
CA SER A 288 -35.58 28.28 15.07
C SER A 288 -36.41 27.51 16.11
N PRO A 289 -35.86 26.43 16.69
CA PRO A 289 -36.12 26.10 18.09
C PRO A 289 -34.86 26.09 18.97
N THR A 290 -35.13 26.30 20.26
CA THR A 290 -34.28 26.42 21.47
C THR A 290 -33.08 25.47 21.62
N ALA A 291 -32.05 25.95 22.31
CA ALA A 291 -30.82 25.22 22.62
C ALA A 291 -30.90 24.36 23.90
N THR A 292 -30.05 23.32 23.96
CA THR A 292 -29.68 22.61 25.20
C THR A 292 -28.16 22.50 25.25
N ALA A 293 -27.52 23.07 26.28
CA ALA A 293 -26.12 22.82 26.62
C ALA A 293 -26.04 21.58 27.56
N PRO A 294 -24.91 20.85 27.61
CA PRO A 294 -23.86 21.24 28.57
C PRO A 294 -22.42 20.88 28.08
N ALA A 295 -21.50 20.74 29.05
CA ALA A 295 -20.16 20.16 28.94
C ALA A 295 -19.07 20.98 28.22
N SER A 296 -18.53 21.97 28.92
CA SER A 296 -17.21 22.53 28.64
C SER A 296 -16.09 21.53 28.99
N VAL A 297 -15.67 20.73 28.01
CA VAL A 297 -14.45 19.90 28.10
C VAL A 297 -13.32 20.61 27.36
N GLY A 298 -12.12 20.64 27.95
CA GLY A 298 -10.94 21.32 27.41
C GLY A 298 -10.30 20.61 26.21
N VAL A 299 -11.05 20.47 25.10
CA VAL A 299 -10.52 19.92 23.86
C VAL A 299 -9.53 20.91 23.23
N SER A 300 -8.31 20.44 22.97
CA SER A 300 -7.32 21.17 22.17
C SER A 300 -7.76 21.16 20.70
N VAL A 301 -8.16 22.32 20.17
CA VAL A 301 -8.75 22.45 18.83
C VAL A 301 -7.83 23.17 17.85
N TYR A 302 -7.64 22.58 16.67
CA TYR A 302 -6.72 23.11 15.66
C TYR A 302 -7.42 24.11 14.71
N PRO A 303 -6.85 25.30 14.45
CA PRO A 303 -7.45 26.30 13.56
C PRO A 303 -7.72 25.76 12.15
N GLY A 304 -8.93 25.98 11.63
CA GLY A 304 -9.35 25.51 10.30
C GLY A 304 -9.60 24.00 10.18
N ALA A 305 -9.38 23.23 11.25
CA ALA A 305 -9.63 21.79 11.27
C ALA A 305 -11.12 21.44 11.39
N TRP A 306 -11.42 20.19 11.10
CA TRP A 306 -12.74 19.59 11.06
C TRP A 306 -13.41 19.52 12.43
N CYS A 307 -14.72 19.79 12.51
CA CYS A 307 -15.43 19.84 13.78
C CYS A 307 -16.91 19.42 13.68
N LYS A 308 -17.42 18.87 14.80
CA LYS A 308 -18.84 18.53 15.02
C LYS A 308 -19.04 18.39 16.55
N PRO A 309 -20.19 18.78 17.14
CA PRO A 309 -21.32 19.49 16.53
C PRO A 309 -20.99 20.94 16.15
N GLU A 310 -21.78 21.49 15.22
CA GLU A 310 -21.77 22.92 14.95
C GLU A 310 -22.22 23.69 16.21
N GLY A 311 -21.58 24.83 16.51
CA GLY A 311 -21.73 25.56 17.77
C GLY A 311 -20.83 25.09 18.91
N ALA A 312 -20.10 23.97 18.78
CA ALA A 312 -19.09 23.56 19.76
C ALA A 312 -18.01 24.63 19.95
N LYS A 313 -17.41 24.69 21.14
CA LYS A 313 -16.35 25.64 21.52
C LYS A 313 -15.13 24.88 22.05
N GLY A 314 -13.93 25.40 21.80
CA GLY A 314 -12.67 24.86 22.32
C GLY A 314 -11.58 25.94 22.38
N MET A 315 -10.40 25.55 22.86
CA MET A 315 -9.20 26.40 22.87
C MET A 315 -8.07 25.75 22.08
N TYR A 316 -7.31 26.55 21.33
CA TYR A 316 -6.04 26.09 20.76
C TYR A 316 -4.90 26.28 21.77
N THR A 317 -3.75 25.64 21.53
CA THR A 317 -2.57 25.68 22.42
C THR A 317 -1.98 27.09 22.62
N ASN A 318 -2.37 28.07 21.80
CA ASN A 318 -2.03 29.48 21.97
C ASN A 318 -3.04 30.28 22.83
N GLY A 319 -3.94 29.60 23.54
CA GLY A 319 -4.93 30.22 24.44
C GLY A 319 -6.13 30.89 23.75
N LYS A 320 -6.16 30.95 22.42
CA LYS A 320 -7.29 31.52 21.68
C LYS A 320 -8.49 30.57 21.65
N SER A 321 -9.69 31.14 21.79
CA SER A 321 -10.96 30.44 21.67
C SER A 321 -11.37 30.26 20.20
N TYR A 322 -11.92 29.08 19.90
CA TYR A 322 -12.46 28.72 18.59
C TYR A 322 -13.89 28.20 18.72
N VAL A 323 -14.69 28.47 17.70
CA VAL A 323 -16.06 27.96 17.53
C VAL A 323 -16.15 27.11 16.27
N CYS A 324 -16.91 26.02 16.35
CA CYS A 324 -17.22 25.15 15.23
C CYS A 324 -18.37 25.76 14.40
N ALA A 325 -18.10 26.19 13.16
CA ALA A 325 -19.10 26.82 12.29
C ALA A 325 -18.92 26.43 10.81
N LYS A 326 -20.00 26.41 10.03
CA LYS A 326 -19.97 26.31 8.55
C LYS A 326 -19.59 27.62 7.86
N THR A 327 -19.44 28.73 8.60
CA THR A 327 -19.03 30.03 8.06
C THR A 327 -17.66 30.44 8.60
N ASN A 328 -16.92 31.23 7.80
CA ASN A 328 -15.72 31.91 8.25
C ASN A 328 -16.07 33.11 9.17
N ALA A 329 -15.04 33.81 9.69
CA ALA A 329 -15.25 34.95 10.59
C ALA A 329 -15.98 36.14 9.93
N SER A 330 -16.00 36.22 8.60
CA SER A 330 -16.73 37.21 7.81
C SER A 330 -18.15 36.78 7.44
N GLY A 331 -18.64 35.65 7.99
CA GLY A 331 -19.98 35.12 7.71
C GLY A 331 -20.12 34.35 6.38
N VAL A 332 -19.07 34.27 5.56
CA VAL A 332 -19.09 33.54 4.29
C VAL A 332 -19.05 32.03 4.55
N ALA A 333 -19.97 31.27 3.96
CA ALA A 333 -20.01 29.82 4.09
C ALA A 333 -18.78 29.15 3.47
N TYR A 334 -18.26 28.10 4.11
CA TYR A 334 -17.25 27.24 3.50
C TYR A 334 -17.84 26.53 2.28
N SER A 335 -17.13 26.57 1.15
CA SER A 335 -17.61 26.07 -0.16
C SER A 335 -17.88 24.57 -0.20
N ASP A 336 -17.42 23.82 0.80
CA ASP A 336 -17.69 22.39 0.96
C ASP A 336 -18.83 22.09 1.97
N GLY A 337 -19.55 23.11 2.42
CA GLY A 337 -20.79 23.00 3.21
C GLY A 337 -20.63 22.49 4.65
N ARG A 338 -19.40 22.32 5.13
CA ARG A 338 -19.09 21.60 6.38
C ARG A 338 -18.42 22.50 7.42
N ALA A 339 -18.59 22.14 8.70
CA ALA A 339 -18.15 22.95 9.81
C ALA A 339 -16.64 22.79 10.12
N ARG A 340 -15.99 23.91 10.44
CA ARG A 340 -14.57 23.98 10.81
C ARG A 340 -14.37 24.87 12.04
N TRP A 341 -13.25 24.66 12.76
CA TRP A 341 -12.85 25.51 13.87
C TRP A 341 -12.36 26.87 13.37
N ARG A 342 -13.18 27.92 13.49
CA ARG A 342 -12.75 29.32 13.29
C ARG A 342 -12.54 30.03 14.62
N GLN A 343 -11.75 31.09 14.66
CA GLN A 343 -11.63 31.91 15.87
C GLN A 343 -13.03 32.44 16.22
N GLY A 344 -13.36 32.45 17.52
CA GLY A 344 -14.70 32.79 18.06
C GLY A 344 -15.19 34.17 17.63
#